data_AF-A0A2H5PV52-F1
#
_entry.id   AF-A0A2H5PV52-F1
#
_cell.length_a   1.000
_cell.length_b   1.000
_cell.length_c   1.000
_cell.angle_alpha   90.00
_cell.angle_beta   90.00
_cell.angle_gamma   90.00
#
_symmetry.space_group_name_H-M   'P 1'
#
loop_
_entity.id
_entity.type
_entity.pdbx_description
1 polymer ?
#
loop_
_entity_poly.entity_id
_entity_poly.type
_entity_poly.pdbx_seq_one_letter_code
_entity_poly.pdbx_strand_id
1 'polypeptide(L)'
;MAGFPDGIEVAIKSCTNHNFKALVLEYMPNGSLEDCLYANNFNLDIFQRLGIMIDVASALEYLHFGHSNPIVHCDVKPSNVLLDDNMVAHLSDFGIAKLLSEEALKEKRLGIDQSNDYS
;
A
#
# COMPACT_ATOMS: atom_id res chain seq x y z
N MET A 1 -8.06 18.70 -9.07
CA MET A 1 -7.63 17.31 -8.83
C MET A 1 -6.13 17.29 -9.06
N ALA A 2 -5.33 17.36 -7.99
CA ALA A 2 -3.88 17.39 -8.12
C ALA A 2 -3.40 15.97 -8.46
N GLY A 3 -2.87 15.80 -9.67
CA GLY A 3 -2.36 14.55 -10.20
C GLY A 3 -1.06 14.13 -9.51
N PHE A 4 -0.80 12.84 -9.55
CA PHE A 4 0.43 12.22 -9.10
C PHE A 4 1.63 12.79 -9.88
N PRO A 5 2.76 13.10 -9.23
CA PRO A 5 3.98 13.48 -9.94
C PRO A 5 4.50 12.30 -10.78
N ASP A 6 5.07 12.62 -11.95
CA ASP A 6 5.55 11.68 -12.96
C ASP A 6 6.39 10.54 -12.32
N GLY A 7 5.91 9.29 -12.45
CA GLY A 7 6.58 8.11 -11.90
C GLY A 7 5.65 6.99 -11.39
N ILE A 8 4.34 7.23 -11.29
CA ILE A 8 3.38 6.23 -10.79
C ILE A 8 2.19 6.09 -11.77
N GLU A 9 2.45 5.66 -13.00
CA GLU A 9 1.41 5.06 -13.84
C GLU A 9 1.30 3.57 -13.52
N VAL A 10 0.91 3.24 -12.28
CA VAL A 10 0.55 1.84 -11.99
C VAL A 10 -0.74 1.58 -12.74
N ALA A 11 -0.65 0.82 -13.83
CA ALA A 11 -1.81 0.39 -14.60
C ALA A 11 -2.62 -0.64 -13.79
N ILE A 12 -3.47 -0.16 -12.88
CA ILE A 12 -4.37 -1.02 -12.09
C ILE A 12 -5.55 -1.42 -12.96
N LYS A 13 -5.64 -2.70 -13.30
CA LYS A 13 -6.85 -3.28 -13.91
C LYS A 13 -7.54 -4.18 -12.90
N SER A 14 -8.85 -4.11 -12.82
CA SER A 14 -9.64 -5.07 -12.03
C SER A 14 -10.31 -6.08 -12.95
N CYS A 15 -10.32 -7.34 -12.53
CA CYS A 15 -11.07 -8.41 -13.16
C CYS A 15 -12.01 -9.00 -12.11
N THR A 16 -13.32 -8.90 -12.32
CA THR A 16 -14.31 -9.34 -11.33
C THR A 16 -15.44 -10.13 -11.99
N ASN A 17 -15.89 -11.19 -11.31
CA ASN A 17 -17.13 -11.90 -11.55
C ASN A 17 -17.77 -12.29 -10.19
N HIS A 18 -18.90 -13.00 -10.19
CA HIS A 18 -19.61 -13.35 -8.95
C HIS A 18 -18.77 -14.15 -7.92
N ASN A 19 -17.80 -14.95 -8.37
CA ASN A 19 -17.02 -15.86 -7.54
C ASN A 19 -15.52 -15.50 -7.49
N PHE A 20 -15.10 -14.47 -8.21
CA PHE A 20 -13.68 -14.14 -8.38
C PHE A 20 -13.48 -12.64 -8.46
N LYS A 21 -12.48 -12.15 -7.72
CA LYS A 21 -12.02 -10.77 -7.78
C LYS A 21 -10.51 -10.80 -7.84
N ALA A 22 -9.92 -10.11 -8.81
CA ALA A 22 -8.49 -9.96 -8.95
C ALA A 22 -8.13 -8.53 -9.34
N LEU A 23 -6.95 -8.12 -8.89
CA LEU A 23 -6.27 -6.92 -9.33
C LEU A 23 -5.07 -7.36 -10.17
N VAL A 24 -4.94 -6.75 -11.35
CA VAL A 24 -3.76 -6.86 -12.20
C VAL A 24 -2.98 -5.57 -12.00
N LEU A 25 -1.75 -5.73 -11.52
CA LEU A 25 -0.83 -4.66 -11.20
C LEU A 25 0.40 -4.76 -12.10
N GLU A 26 1.15 -3.66 -12.17
CA GLU A 26 2.47 -3.68 -12.79
C GLU A 26 3.40 -4.65 -12.05
N TYR A 27 4.22 -5.36 -12.81
CA TYR A 27 5.16 -6.33 -12.25
C TYR A 27 6.43 -5.63 -11.77
N MET A 28 6.88 -5.99 -10.57
CA MET A 28 8.07 -5.43 -9.93
C MET A 28 9.20 -6.48 -10.01
N PRO A 29 10.14 -6.32 -10.96
CA PRO A 29 11.09 -7.38 -11.31
C PRO A 29 12.16 -7.64 -10.27
N ASN A 30 12.48 -6.67 -9.41
CA ASN A 30 13.43 -6.86 -8.31
C ASN A 30 12.78 -7.47 -7.05
N GLY A 31 11.49 -7.83 -7.13
CA GLY A 31 10.80 -8.52 -6.04
C GLY A 31 10.54 -7.61 -4.84
N SER A 32 10.48 -8.21 -3.65
CA SER A 32 10.25 -7.47 -2.41
C SER A 32 11.56 -7.02 -1.75
N LEU A 33 11.47 -6.00 -0.90
CA LEU A 33 12.58 -5.57 -0.05
C LEU A 33 13.01 -6.69 0.92
N GLU A 34 12.06 -7.54 1.34
CA GLU A 34 12.37 -8.73 2.15
C GLU A 34 13.32 -9.68 1.39
N ASP A 35 13.04 -9.94 0.12
CA ASP A 35 13.92 -10.73 -0.74
C ASP A 35 15.30 -10.07 -0.86
N CYS A 36 15.37 -8.76 -1.08
CA CYS A 36 16.65 -8.06 -1.18
C CYS A 36 17.45 -8.02 0.13
N LEU A 37 16.79 -8.05 1.29
CA LEU A 37 17.44 -8.02 2.59
C LEU A 37 17.96 -9.38 3.04
N TYR A 38 17.27 -10.46 2.66
CA TYR A 38 17.55 -11.81 3.15
C TYR A 38 18.06 -12.79 2.08
N ALA A 39 17.92 -12.48 0.79
CA ALA A 39 18.58 -13.25 -0.26
C ALA A 39 20.07 -12.86 -0.33
N ASN A 40 20.95 -13.86 -0.33
CA ASN A 40 22.41 -13.68 -0.41
C ASN A 40 22.93 -13.01 -1.69
N ASN A 41 22.04 -12.55 -2.58
CA ASN A 41 22.39 -12.04 -3.90
C ASN A 41 22.22 -10.51 -4.03
N PHE A 42 21.59 -9.83 -3.07
CA PHE A 42 21.41 -8.38 -3.10
C PHE A 42 22.14 -7.75 -1.91
N ASN A 43 23.10 -6.89 -2.21
CA ASN A 43 23.82 -6.13 -1.20
C ASN A 43 23.48 -4.66 -1.36
N LEU A 44 22.41 -4.23 -0.69
CA LEU A 44 21.94 -2.85 -0.74
C LEU A 44 22.95 -1.92 -0.05
N ASP A 45 23.50 -0.98 -0.82
CA ASP A 45 24.35 0.06 -0.26
C ASP A 45 23.53 1.08 0.55
N ILE A 46 24.23 1.99 1.24
CA ILE A 46 23.57 2.99 2.10
C ILE A 46 22.69 3.96 1.32
N PHE A 47 23.05 4.31 0.09
CA PHE A 47 22.29 5.24 -0.74
C PHE A 47 21.01 4.59 -1.25
N GLN A 48 21.09 3.31 -1.67
CA GLN A 48 19.92 2.52 -2.05
C GLN A 48 18.94 2.38 -0.88
N ARG A 49 19.45 2.06 0.32
CA ARG A 49 18.61 1.98 1.53
C ARG A 49 17.92 3.30 1.84
N LEU A 50 18.65 4.41 1.72
CA LEU A 50 18.09 5.73 1.95
C LEU A 50 17.05 6.09 0.89
N GLY A 51 17.28 5.76 -0.37
CA GLY A 51 16.31 5.93 -1.46
C GLY A 51 15.01 5.18 -1.17
N ILE A 52 15.11 3.88 -0.85
CA ILE A 52 13.95 3.05 -0.48
C ILE A 52 13.19 3.63 0.72
N MET A 53 13.91 4.12 1.74
CA MET A 53 13.27 4.77 2.90
C MET A 53 12.52 6.05 2.52
N ILE A 54 13.09 6.86 1.64
CA ILE A 54 12.46 8.09 1.14
C ILE A 54 11.20 7.74 0.34
N ASP A 55 11.30 6.80 -0.59
CA ASP A 55 10.18 6.37 -1.43
C ASP A 55 8.99 5.86 -0.59
N VAL A 56 9.26 5.00 0.40
CA VAL A 56 8.22 4.49 1.32
C VAL A 56 7.63 5.62 2.17
N ALA A 57 8.46 6.55 2.66
CA ALA A 57 7.98 7.69 3.44
C ALA A 57 7.09 8.63 2.59
N SER A 58 7.49 8.89 1.33
CA SER A 58 6.71 9.69 0.38
C SER A 58 5.39 9.01 0.03
N ALA A 59 5.37 7.69 -0.17
CA ALA A 59 4.12 6.96 -0.38
C ALA A 59 3.18 7.08 0.84
N LEU A 60 3.70 6.95 2.06
CA LEU A 60 2.91 7.10 3.28
C LEU A 60 2.43 8.54 3.50
N GLU A 61 3.25 9.54 3.22
CA GLU A 61 2.85 10.94 3.25
C GLU A 61 1.67 11.18 2.28
N TYR A 62 1.77 10.66 1.06
CA TYR A 62 0.71 10.74 0.08
C TYR A 62 -0.59 10.08 0.56
N LEU A 63 -0.51 8.86 1.10
CA LEU A 63 -1.70 8.15 1.60
C LEU A 63 -2.37 8.89 2.77
N HIS A 64 -1.59 9.48 3.66
CA HIS A 64 -2.11 10.16 4.85
C HIS A 64 -2.61 11.57 4.58
N PHE A 65 -1.99 12.31 3.66
CA PHE A 65 -2.21 13.75 3.49
C PHE A 65 -2.57 14.17 2.05
N GLY A 66 -2.43 13.28 1.07
CA GLY A 66 -2.74 13.56 -0.34
C GLY A 66 -4.23 13.60 -0.67
N HIS A 67 -5.10 13.18 0.25
CA HIS A 67 -6.54 13.11 0.07
C HIS A 67 -7.31 13.66 1.28
N SER A 68 -8.57 14.04 1.07
CA SER A 68 -9.45 14.53 2.16
C SER A 68 -9.76 13.47 3.21
N ASN A 69 -9.79 12.20 2.80
CA ASN A 69 -9.94 11.05 3.68
C ASN A 69 -8.60 10.31 3.74
N PRO A 70 -7.88 10.34 4.87
CA PRO A 70 -6.61 9.63 5.01
C PRO A 70 -6.76 8.13 4.78
N ILE A 71 -5.79 7.53 4.11
CA ILE A 71 -5.68 6.08 3.92
C ILE A 71 -4.58 5.56 4.84
N VAL A 72 -4.91 4.66 5.76
CA VAL A 72 -3.92 3.98 6.61
C VAL A 72 -3.63 2.61 6.02
N HIS A 73 -2.37 2.35 5.65
CA HIS A 73 -1.96 1.07 5.04
C HIS A 73 -2.17 -0.14 5.97
N CYS A 74 -1.93 0.03 7.27
CA CYS A 74 -2.04 -0.99 8.33
C CYS A 74 -1.07 -2.18 8.25
N ASP A 75 -0.35 -2.41 7.14
CA ASP A 75 0.60 -3.54 7.00
C ASP A 75 1.94 -3.16 6.35
N VAL A 76 2.61 -2.12 6.86
CA VAL A 76 3.93 -1.72 6.32
C VAL A 76 5.01 -2.65 6.86
N LYS A 77 5.61 -3.43 5.96
CA LYS A 77 6.70 -4.39 6.23
C LYS A 77 7.53 -4.65 4.97
N PRO A 78 8.76 -5.20 5.07
CA PRO A 78 9.63 -5.40 3.92
C PRO A 78 9.01 -6.21 2.77
N SER A 79 8.21 -7.24 3.06
CA SER A 79 7.53 -8.06 2.04
C SER A 79 6.47 -7.30 1.24
N ASN A 80 5.96 -6.18 1.77
CA ASN A 80 4.98 -5.32 1.11
C ASN A 80 5.62 -4.10 0.41
N VAL A 81 6.94 -4.00 0.41
CA VAL A 81 7.68 -3.00 -0.36
C VAL A 81 8.28 -3.69 -1.57
N LEU A 82 7.80 -3.37 -2.76
CA LEU A 82 8.27 -3.96 -4.01
C LEU A 82 9.23 -3.01 -4.73
N LEU A 83 10.16 -3.57 -5.51
CA LEU A 83 11.21 -2.81 -6.19
C LEU A 83 11.07 -2.95 -7.70
N ASP A 84 11.02 -1.82 -8.39
CA ASP A 84 10.99 -1.78 -9.86
C ASP A 84 12.39 -1.96 -10.46
N ASP A 85 12.50 -1.94 -11.80
CA ASP A 85 13.76 -2.10 -12.55
C ASP A 85 14.87 -1.11 -12.13
N ASN A 86 14.49 0.08 -11.62
CA ASN A 86 15.40 1.14 -11.24
C ASN A 86 15.71 1.15 -9.73
N MET A 87 15.29 0.11 -8.99
CA MET A 87 15.38 0.02 -7.54
C MET A 87 14.58 1.10 -6.79
N VAL A 88 13.54 1.67 -7.43
CA VAL A 88 12.59 2.56 -6.78
C VAL A 88 11.58 1.72 -6.00
N ALA A 89 11.25 2.14 -4.79
CA ALA A 89 10.36 1.38 -3.92
C ALA A 89 8.89 1.77 -4.08
N HIS A 90 8.04 0.76 -4.20
CA HIS A 90 6.60 0.87 -4.35
C HIS A 90 5.89 0.15 -3.20
N LEU A 91 5.04 0.86 -2.46
CA LEU A 91 4.25 0.24 -1.40
C LEU A 91 3.10 -0.58 -2.00
N SER A 92 2.92 -1.81 -1.52
CA SER A 92 1.96 -2.78 -2.04
C SER A 92 1.14 -3.43 -0.92
N ASP A 93 0.13 -4.23 -1.31
CA ASP A 93 -0.78 -4.94 -0.41
C ASP A 93 -1.61 -4.05 0.53
N PHE A 94 -2.60 -3.39 -0.07
CA PHE A 94 -3.61 -2.61 0.63
C PHE A 94 -4.78 -3.46 1.16
N GLY A 95 -4.63 -4.80 1.26
CA GLY A 95 -5.72 -5.72 1.56
C GLY A 95 -6.45 -5.47 2.88
N ILE A 96 -5.75 -4.84 3.85
CA ILE A 96 -6.33 -4.42 5.14
C ILE A 96 -6.28 -2.91 5.37
N ALA A 97 -6.03 -2.14 4.32
CA ALA A 97 -5.96 -0.69 4.41
C ALA A 97 -7.32 -0.09 4.82
N LYS A 98 -7.28 1.06 5.50
CA LYS A 98 -8.47 1.73 6.02
C LYS A 98 -8.58 3.14 5.49
N LEU A 99 -9.72 3.44 4.90
CA LEU A 99 -10.12 4.82 4.61
C LEU A 99 -10.72 5.43 5.87
N LEU A 100 -10.08 6.47 6.40
CA LEU A 100 -10.58 7.21 7.55
C LEU A 100 -11.53 8.30 7.06
N SER A 101 -12.82 7.97 6.99
CA SER A 101 -13.89 8.98 6.86
C SER A 101 -14.43 9.38 8.23
N GLU A 102 -14.99 10.58 8.35
CA GLU A 102 -15.68 11.01 9.57
C GLU A 102 -16.82 10.06 9.96
N GLU A 103 -17.45 9.41 8.98
CA GLU A 103 -18.53 8.44 9.16
C GLU A 103 -17.99 7.14 9.79
N ALA A 104 -16.88 6.60 9.29
CA ALA A 104 -16.24 5.40 9.85
C ALA A 104 -15.73 5.63 11.29
N LEU A 105 -15.30 6.85 11.62
CA LEU A 105 -14.89 7.23 12.98
C LEU A 105 -16.08 7.37 13.93
N LYS A 106 -17.27 7.74 13.44
CA LYS A 106 -18.51 7.78 14.23
C LYS A 106 -18.99 6.37 14.57
N GLU A 107 -18.99 5.44 13.61
CA GLU A 107 -19.36 4.03 13.85
C GLU A 107 -18.49 3.37 14.92
N LYS A 108 -17.18 3.64 14.90
CA LYS A 108 -16.23 3.09 15.87
C LYS A 108 -16.33 3.71 17.28
N ARG A 109 -16.78 4.96 17.38
CA ARG A 109 -17.00 5.67 18.66
C ARG A 109 -18.34 5.30 19.31
N LEU A 110 -19.30 4.79 18.53
CA LEU A 110 -20.64 4.47 19.03
C LEU A 110 -20.76 3.06 19.64
N GLY A 111 -19.75 2.20 19.54
CA GLY A 111 -19.74 0.91 20.25
C GLY A 111 -21.03 0.11 20.09
N ILE A 112 -21.62 0.08 18.89
CA ILE A 112 -22.77 -0.77 18.61
C ILE A 112 -22.22 -2.15 18.29
N ASP A 113 -22.09 -2.94 19.35
CA ASP A 113 -22.05 -4.39 19.28
C ASP A 113 -23.35 -4.86 18.60
N GLN A 114 -23.30 -5.16 17.29
CA GLN A 114 -24.38 -5.88 16.62
C GLN A 114 -24.23 -7.37 16.94
N SER A 115 -24.41 -7.72 18.21
CA SER A 115 -24.85 -9.04 18.63
C SER A 115 -26.21 -8.92 19.33
N ASN A 116 -27.17 -9.66 18.78
CA ASN A 116 -28.61 -9.76 19.12
C ASN A 116 -29.47 -8.59 18.58
N ASP A 117 -30.56 -8.81 17.85
CA ASP A 117 -31.59 -9.82 18.08
C ASP A 117 -32.12 -10.46 16.79
N TYR A 118 -32.33 -11.77 16.86
CA TYR A 118 -33.33 -12.47 16.07
C TYR A 118 -34.71 -12.02 16.54
N SER A 119 -35.60 -11.71 15.60
CA SER A 119 -37.06 -11.85 15.75
C SER A 119 -37.67 -12.08 14.38
#